data_AF-A0A7S0PYL3-F1
#
_entry.id   AF-A0A7S0PYL3-F1
#
_cell.length_a   1.000
_cell.length_b   1.000
_cell.length_c   1.000
_cell.angle_alpha   90.00
_cell.angle_beta   90.00
_cell.angle_gamma   90.00
#
_symmetry.space_group_name_H-M   'P 1'
#
loop_
_entity.id
_entity.type
_entity.pdbx_description
1 polymer ?
#
loop_
_entity_poly.entity_id
_entity_poly.type
_entity_poly.pdbx_seq_one_letter_code
_entity_poly.pdbx_strand_id
1 'polypeptide(L)'
;NDELHFRLLRCSSNFSGPTVNFGESDRQICEALNVEAEGIFENGAPLNHVLAQIYQNTAAAPDRKQTKAKIKAHSDKTKDMPSNGLMAFCTFYSQLDRLEPLDAFDWGLKGVSGLTKLRFHLKKGVTQRPGCASLPSQFSVTLFPESAFFMPLSTNRLYTHEIRPAVLDAHLLPTRMGYVVRCSDCEAVHKDGRTLLKVSAARGNGLPNLIELEPPTQEGMSQLRSLYAEENITDAAVDYARHGPILFSMNEGDYARPVLHESTGAESSAASSAEFRSLVLPTDTNLFDQLLTSVRFEHGGKGRQGAVIVRPDGARGCPIVRTTSKYGLPAQCFQPVHEQLARQIQQTASLPASFNNALVECYSSAYTKMGFHSDMALDLHEGTSIALFSCYRHPEQVRTPRKLVVKAKQAGVGGAFEIPLTHNSLVVFSLDTNRRFRHKVVLDVATAAPTIRASNPGATKKQKEAMEAKMAPADADATGQPSENEWLGVTFRTSKTFVVTTDDGQAHFLDGTALTMAHDEQRKEFYTLRARENAEVPFVYPRLTYTLSESDLMLPVS
;
A
#
# COMPACT_ATOMS: atom_id res chain seq x y z
N ASN A 1 -12.41 -8.56 -18.56
CA ASN A 1 -11.05 -8.54 -19.11
C ASN A 1 -10.21 -9.56 -18.36
N ASP A 2 -9.56 -10.45 -19.10
CA ASP A 2 -8.76 -11.56 -18.57
C ASP A 2 -7.26 -11.20 -18.47
N GLU A 3 -6.96 -9.90 -18.46
CA GLU A 3 -5.61 -9.33 -18.41
C GLU A 3 -5.14 -9.22 -16.96
N LEU A 4 -3.95 -9.73 -16.67
CA LEU A 4 -3.31 -9.60 -15.36
C LEU A 4 -2.02 -8.80 -15.47
N HIS A 5 -1.94 -7.68 -14.77
CA HIS A 5 -0.73 -6.86 -14.69
C HIS A 5 0.07 -7.20 -13.42
N PHE A 6 1.37 -7.34 -13.56
CA PHE A 6 2.26 -7.73 -12.47
C PHE A 6 3.70 -7.30 -12.75
N ARG A 7 4.62 -7.57 -11.81
CA ARG A 7 6.05 -7.35 -11.96
C ARG A 7 6.82 -8.66 -11.90
N LEU A 8 7.76 -8.84 -12.81
CA LEU A 8 8.67 -9.97 -12.86
C LEU A 8 9.97 -9.64 -12.15
N LEU A 9 10.64 -10.64 -11.59
CA LEU A 9 12.01 -10.54 -11.11
C LEU A 9 12.78 -11.76 -11.60
N ARG A 10 13.22 -11.70 -12.85
CA ARG A 10 13.86 -12.82 -13.55
C ARG A 10 15.27 -13.01 -12.98
N CYS A 11 15.40 -13.94 -12.05
CA CYS A 11 16.65 -14.28 -11.39
C CYS A 11 17.31 -15.51 -12.04
N SER A 12 18.47 -15.94 -11.51
CA SER A 12 19.20 -17.13 -11.98
C SER A 12 18.62 -18.45 -11.46
N SER A 13 17.38 -18.43 -10.96
CA SER A 13 16.64 -19.62 -10.54
C SER A 13 16.09 -20.35 -11.77
N ASN A 14 15.61 -21.57 -11.56
CA ASN A 14 14.97 -22.41 -12.59
C ASN A 14 13.62 -22.92 -12.07
N PHE A 15 12.77 -22.02 -11.57
CA PHE A 15 11.45 -22.43 -11.07
C PHE A 15 10.47 -22.63 -12.21
N SER A 16 9.63 -23.65 -12.08
CA SER A 16 8.59 -23.98 -13.07
C SER A 16 7.17 -23.58 -12.66
N GLY A 17 6.94 -23.32 -11.37
CA GLY A 17 5.64 -22.86 -10.87
C GLY A 17 5.38 -21.40 -11.23
N PRO A 18 4.11 -21.02 -11.51
CA PRO A 18 3.76 -19.63 -11.81
C PRO A 18 4.11 -18.68 -10.66
N THR A 19 4.32 -17.41 -11.00
CA THR A 19 4.39 -16.35 -9.98
C THR A 19 3.08 -16.31 -9.19
N VAL A 20 3.17 -16.18 -7.87
CA VAL A 20 2.01 -16.07 -6.98
C VAL A 20 1.86 -14.62 -6.53
N ASN A 21 0.64 -14.09 -6.53
CA ASN A 21 0.36 -12.78 -5.97
C ASN A 21 0.57 -12.78 -4.45
N PHE A 22 0.89 -11.64 -3.84
CA PHE A 22 1.04 -11.58 -2.39
C PHE A 22 -0.22 -12.04 -1.65
N GLY A 23 -0.02 -12.87 -0.63
CA GLY A 23 -0.98 -13.17 0.42
C GLY A 23 -1.00 -12.09 1.51
N GLU A 24 -1.76 -12.31 2.58
CA GLU A 24 -1.84 -11.36 3.70
C GLU A 24 -0.49 -11.17 4.38
N SER A 25 0.19 -12.27 4.73
CA SER A 25 1.50 -12.23 5.39
C SER A 25 2.57 -11.58 4.51
N ASP A 26 2.55 -11.82 3.20
CA ASP A 26 3.51 -11.19 2.28
C ASP A 26 3.34 -9.67 2.25
N ARG A 27 2.08 -9.18 2.24
CA ARG A 27 1.80 -7.74 2.33
C ARG A 27 2.30 -7.16 3.64
N GLN A 28 1.96 -7.78 4.77
CA GLN A 28 2.38 -7.30 6.09
C GLN A 28 3.91 -7.21 6.21
N ILE A 29 4.63 -8.27 5.79
CA ILE A 29 6.10 -8.28 5.79
C ILE A 29 6.64 -7.20 4.86
N CYS A 30 6.16 -7.13 3.62
CA CYS A 30 6.67 -6.19 2.63
C CYS A 30 6.40 -4.72 3.03
N GLU A 31 5.24 -4.44 3.62
CA GLU A 31 4.89 -3.11 4.14
C GLU A 31 5.80 -2.71 5.30
N ALA A 32 5.98 -3.60 6.29
CA ALA A 32 6.90 -3.34 7.41
C ALA A 32 8.33 -3.08 6.92
N LEU A 33 8.81 -3.86 5.94
CA LEU A 33 10.14 -3.66 5.37
C LEU A 33 10.28 -2.34 4.61
N ASN A 34 9.25 -1.90 3.90
CA ASN A 34 9.26 -0.62 3.20
C ASN A 34 9.29 0.56 4.18
N VAL A 35 8.53 0.49 5.28
CA VAL A 35 8.57 1.50 6.35
C VAL A 35 9.97 1.60 6.96
N GLU A 36 10.59 0.47 7.30
CA GLU A 36 11.95 0.45 7.84
C GLU A 36 12.99 0.94 6.81
N ALA A 37 12.83 0.57 5.54
CA ALA A 37 13.73 1.00 4.47
C ALA A 37 13.76 2.54 4.31
N GLU A 38 12.63 3.22 4.47
CA GLU A 38 12.55 4.70 4.41
C GLU A 38 13.35 5.37 5.55
N GLY A 39 13.46 4.73 6.71
CA GLY A 39 14.28 5.21 7.83
C GLY A 39 15.78 4.97 7.66
N ILE A 40 16.17 4.04 6.80
CA ILE A 40 17.57 3.60 6.62
C ILE A 40 18.20 4.18 5.34
N PHE A 41 17.43 4.30 4.26
CA PHE A 41 17.93 4.65 2.94
C PHE A 41 17.21 5.86 2.35
N GLU A 42 17.98 6.85 1.89
CA GLU A 42 17.45 7.96 1.11
C GLU A 42 17.07 7.48 -0.31
N ASN A 43 15.82 7.77 -0.71
CA ASN A 43 15.34 7.53 -2.08
C ASN A 43 15.46 6.08 -2.56
N GLY A 44 15.26 5.11 -1.66
CA GLY A 44 15.23 3.69 -2.01
C GLY A 44 13.98 3.30 -2.80
N ALA A 45 14.12 2.42 -3.80
CA ALA A 45 12.97 1.89 -4.51
C ALA A 45 12.13 0.95 -3.62
N PRO A 46 10.78 0.97 -3.74
CA PRO A 46 9.93 0.14 -2.92
C PRO A 46 10.14 -1.34 -3.19
N LEU A 47 10.30 -2.11 -2.11
CA LEU A 47 10.28 -3.56 -2.10
C LEU A 47 8.89 -4.02 -2.57
N ASN A 48 8.84 -4.90 -3.56
CA ASN A 48 7.59 -5.28 -4.22
C ASN A 48 7.57 -6.70 -4.81
N HIS A 49 8.64 -7.46 -4.61
CA HIS A 49 8.77 -8.81 -5.14
C HIS A 49 9.49 -9.71 -4.13
N VAL A 50 9.05 -10.96 -4.02
CA VAL A 50 9.56 -11.91 -3.02
C VAL A 50 10.07 -13.15 -3.71
N LEU A 51 11.28 -13.56 -3.33
CA LEU A 51 11.77 -14.90 -3.57
C LEU A 51 11.82 -15.68 -2.24
N ALA A 52 10.87 -16.60 -2.06
CA ALA A 52 10.78 -17.47 -0.89
C ALA A 52 11.29 -18.89 -1.22
N GLN A 53 12.20 -19.41 -0.39
CA GLN A 53 12.83 -20.72 -0.60
C GLN A 53 13.00 -21.47 0.72
N ILE A 54 12.66 -22.76 0.73
CA ILE A 54 12.85 -23.65 1.88
C ILE A 54 14.19 -24.39 1.73
N TYR A 55 14.99 -24.33 2.79
CA TYR A 55 16.33 -24.92 2.87
C TYR A 55 16.33 -26.02 3.93
N GLN A 56 16.23 -27.27 3.46
CA GLN A 56 16.22 -28.45 4.32
C GLN A 56 17.62 -29.00 4.55
N ASN A 57 17.86 -29.47 5.77
CA ASN A 57 19.06 -30.24 6.13
C ASN A 57 18.72 -31.73 6.09
N THR A 58 19.69 -32.53 5.66
CA THR A 58 19.57 -33.99 5.54
C THR A 58 20.48 -34.65 6.56
N ALA A 59 19.91 -35.36 7.53
CA ALA A 59 20.66 -36.12 8.52
C ALA A 59 21.50 -37.24 7.87
N ALA A 60 22.55 -37.67 8.57
CA ALA A 60 23.32 -38.83 8.17
C ALA A 60 22.45 -40.11 8.28
N ALA A 61 22.68 -41.05 7.37
CA ALA A 61 22.13 -42.39 7.38
C ALA A 61 23.31 -43.40 7.26
N PRO A 62 23.13 -44.70 7.53
CA PRO A 62 24.23 -45.68 7.53
C PRO A 62 25.10 -45.68 6.27
N ASP A 63 24.53 -45.33 5.11
CA ASP A 63 25.16 -45.28 3.80
C ASP A 63 25.34 -43.85 3.23
N ARG A 64 24.91 -42.81 3.96
CA ARG A 64 24.87 -41.43 3.47
C ARG A 64 25.35 -40.43 4.51
N LYS A 65 26.37 -39.63 4.15
CA LYS A 65 26.82 -38.50 4.99
C LYS A 65 25.73 -37.44 5.11
N GLN A 66 25.70 -36.75 6.25
CA GLN A 66 24.82 -35.58 6.43
C GLN A 66 25.08 -34.52 5.35
N THR A 67 24.02 -33.81 4.95
CA THR A 67 24.12 -32.65 4.05
C THR A 67 23.39 -31.49 4.70
N LYS A 68 24.06 -30.33 4.74
CA LYS A 68 23.49 -29.09 5.28
C LYS A 68 23.22 -28.12 4.15
N ALA A 69 22.09 -27.41 4.23
CA ALA A 69 21.74 -26.44 3.21
C ALA A 69 22.76 -25.30 3.16
N LYS A 70 23.25 -25.00 1.95
CA LYS A 70 24.24 -23.94 1.69
C LYS A 70 24.03 -23.37 0.30
N ILE A 71 24.41 -22.11 0.11
CA ILE A 71 24.43 -21.44 -1.19
C ILE A 71 25.86 -20.92 -1.38
N LYS A 72 26.44 -21.17 -2.55
CA LYS A 72 27.80 -20.70 -2.87
C LYS A 72 27.82 -19.17 -2.99
N ALA A 73 29.03 -18.60 -2.91
CA ALA A 73 29.23 -17.16 -3.07
C ALA A 73 28.68 -16.66 -4.41
N HIS A 74 27.83 -15.64 -4.35
CA HIS A 74 27.25 -14.96 -5.52
C HIS A 74 26.88 -13.52 -5.17
N SER A 75 26.67 -12.69 -6.18
CA SER A 75 25.91 -11.45 -6.08
C SER A 75 24.49 -11.70 -6.58
N ASP A 76 23.51 -11.06 -5.93
CA ASP A 76 22.13 -11.15 -6.35
C ASP A 76 21.90 -10.41 -7.66
N LYS A 77 21.09 -11.00 -8.53
CA LYS A 77 20.91 -10.54 -9.91
C LYS A 77 20.06 -9.29 -9.95
N THR A 78 20.61 -8.20 -10.50
CA THR A 78 19.97 -6.87 -10.45
C THR A 78 19.28 -6.45 -11.75
N LYS A 79 19.22 -7.33 -12.75
CA LYS A 79 18.73 -7.03 -14.11
C LYS A 79 17.37 -6.32 -14.17
N ASP A 80 16.43 -6.78 -13.35
CA ASP A 80 15.04 -6.29 -13.33
C ASP A 80 14.79 -5.34 -12.14
N MET A 81 15.86 -4.82 -11.54
CA MET A 81 15.80 -3.91 -10.41
C MET A 81 16.12 -2.49 -10.87
N PRO A 82 15.43 -1.46 -10.35
CA PRO A 82 15.77 -0.08 -10.63
C PRO A 82 17.14 0.30 -10.05
N SER A 83 17.74 1.38 -10.54
CA SER A 83 19.11 1.80 -10.18
C SER A 83 19.27 2.15 -8.69
N ASN A 84 18.21 2.60 -8.03
CA ASN A 84 18.12 2.88 -6.60
C ASN A 84 17.55 1.68 -5.80
N GLY A 85 17.74 0.47 -6.30
CA GLY A 85 17.12 -0.73 -5.75
C GLY A 85 17.63 -1.15 -4.36
N LEU A 86 16.74 -1.80 -3.62
CA LEU A 86 17.00 -2.36 -2.29
C LEU A 86 16.66 -3.86 -2.25
N MET A 87 17.29 -4.55 -1.32
CA MET A 87 17.01 -5.94 -0.98
C MET A 87 16.89 -6.09 0.54
N ALA A 88 15.93 -6.90 0.99
CA ALA A 88 15.76 -7.28 2.37
C ALA A 88 15.79 -8.82 2.49
N PHE A 89 16.65 -9.32 3.34
CA PHE A 89 16.79 -10.75 3.62
C PHE A 89 16.07 -11.07 4.91
N CYS A 90 14.85 -11.59 4.80
CA CYS A 90 14.09 -12.09 5.94
C CYS A 90 14.36 -13.58 6.15
N THR A 91 14.41 -13.99 7.41
CA THR A 91 14.65 -15.40 7.76
C THR A 91 13.63 -15.91 8.75
N PHE A 92 13.03 -17.05 8.40
CA PHE A 92 12.11 -17.79 9.26
C PHE A 92 12.62 -19.20 9.47
N TYR A 93 12.32 -19.77 10.62
CA TYR A 93 12.73 -21.11 10.98
C TYR A 93 11.52 -21.94 11.40
N SER A 94 11.50 -23.20 10.97
CA SER A 94 10.69 -24.22 11.61
C SER A 94 11.59 -25.19 12.38
N GLN A 95 11.05 -25.83 13.41
CA GLN A 95 11.78 -26.75 14.29
C GLN A 95 12.88 -26.04 15.12
N LEU A 96 12.66 -24.76 15.45
CA LEU A 96 13.57 -23.97 16.27
C LEU A 96 13.65 -24.50 17.70
N ASP A 97 12.58 -25.18 18.16
CA ASP A 97 12.46 -25.88 19.44
C ASP A 97 13.47 -27.02 19.65
N ARG A 98 14.22 -27.42 18.61
CA ARG A 98 15.37 -28.34 18.74
C ARG A 98 16.61 -27.69 19.35
N LEU A 99 16.61 -26.37 19.41
CA LEU A 99 17.67 -25.54 19.98
C LEU A 99 17.15 -24.87 21.25
N GLU A 100 18.09 -24.36 22.04
CA GLU A 100 17.84 -23.58 23.25
C GLU A 100 18.19 -22.10 22.98
N PRO A 101 17.46 -21.13 23.55
CA PRO A 101 17.84 -19.73 23.47
C PRO A 101 19.25 -19.52 24.04
N LEU A 102 20.11 -18.84 23.28
CA LEU A 102 21.43 -18.42 23.76
C LEU A 102 21.41 -16.96 24.24
N ASP A 103 20.60 -16.12 23.60
CA ASP A 103 20.30 -14.74 23.99
C ASP A 103 18.89 -14.32 23.47
N ALA A 104 18.62 -13.01 23.41
CA ALA A 104 17.33 -12.47 22.96
C ALA A 104 17.00 -12.78 21.48
N PHE A 105 17.99 -13.12 20.67
CA PHE A 105 17.87 -13.30 19.22
C PHE A 105 18.40 -14.66 18.74
N ASP A 106 19.45 -15.20 19.39
CA ASP A 106 20.15 -16.41 18.96
C ASP A 106 19.64 -17.69 19.63
N TRP A 107 19.74 -18.79 18.89
CA TRP A 107 19.33 -20.13 19.29
C TRP A 107 20.43 -21.12 18.97
N GLY A 108 20.71 -22.04 19.88
CA GLY A 108 21.80 -22.99 19.72
C GLY A 108 21.81 -24.12 20.73
N LEU A 109 22.94 -24.80 20.82
CA LEU A 109 23.13 -25.92 21.74
C LEU A 109 24.51 -25.81 22.40
N LYS A 110 24.56 -25.89 23.73
CA LYS A 110 25.81 -25.84 24.52
C LYS A 110 26.69 -24.62 24.17
N GLY A 111 26.07 -23.45 24.03
CA GLY A 111 26.77 -22.20 23.71
C GLY A 111 27.17 -22.03 22.24
N VAL A 112 26.75 -22.94 21.35
CA VAL A 112 27.05 -22.87 19.91
C VAL A 112 25.78 -22.58 19.13
N SER A 113 25.72 -21.44 18.44
CA SER A 113 24.58 -21.07 17.59
C SER A 113 24.28 -22.14 16.54
N GLY A 114 23.00 -22.48 16.44
CA GLY A 114 22.43 -23.36 15.42
C GLY A 114 21.89 -22.60 14.20
N LEU A 115 22.00 -21.27 14.19
CA LEU A 115 21.45 -20.42 13.15
C LEU A 115 22.38 -20.25 11.94
N THR A 116 21.76 -19.97 10.80
CA THR A 116 22.45 -19.82 9.51
C THR A 116 23.15 -18.45 9.45
N LYS A 117 24.30 -18.39 8.78
CA LYS A 117 25.02 -17.13 8.57
C LYS A 117 25.04 -16.75 7.09
N LEU A 118 24.84 -15.47 6.82
CA LEU A 118 25.11 -14.84 5.53
C LEU A 118 26.53 -14.29 5.58
N ARG A 119 27.46 -14.90 4.84
CA ARG A 119 28.88 -14.52 4.83
C ARG A 119 29.19 -13.73 3.59
N PHE A 120 29.73 -12.53 3.76
CA PHE A 120 30.10 -11.61 2.70
C PHE A 120 31.60 -11.65 2.42
N HIS A 121 31.95 -11.60 1.14
CA HIS A 121 33.32 -11.58 0.62
C HIS A 121 33.49 -10.39 -0.32
N LEU A 122 34.43 -9.49 0.00
CA LEU A 122 34.72 -8.32 -0.82
C LEU A 122 35.31 -8.77 -2.16
N LYS A 123 34.80 -8.24 -3.27
CA LYS A 123 35.29 -8.59 -4.60
C LYS A 123 36.71 -8.08 -4.82
N LYS A 124 37.46 -8.79 -5.66
CA LYS A 124 38.86 -8.47 -5.96
C LYS A 124 38.95 -7.08 -6.60
N GLY A 125 39.87 -6.25 -6.11
CA GLY A 125 40.10 -4.89 -6.65
C GLY A 125 39.28 -3.78 -5.99
N VAL A 126 38.23 -4.10 -5.23
CA VAL A 126 37.37 -3.07 -4.60
C VAL A 126 38.16 -2.16 -3.64
N THR A 127 39.15 -2.70 -2.91
CA THR A 127 39.98 -1.92 -1.98
C THR A 127 40.82 -0.83 -2.67
N GLN A 128 40.99 -0.91 -3.99
CA GLN A 128 41.70 0.10 -4.79
C GLN A 128 40.79 1.27 -5.18
N ARG A 129 39.46 1.15 -4.99
CA ARG A 129 38.53 2.24 -5.26
C ARG A 129 38.64 3.35 -4.20
N PRO A 130 38.46 4.62 -4.59
CA PRO A 130 38.31 5.71 -3.64
C PRO A 130 37.21 5.41 -2.60
N GLY A 131 37.52 5.62 -1.32
CA GLY A 131 36.58 5.40 -0.21
C GLY A 131 36.33 3.94 0.20
N CYS A 132 36.98 2.96 -0.44
CA CYS A 132 36.74 1.52 -0.19
C CYS A 132 37.90 0.80 0.52
N ALA A 133 39.00 1.49 0.81
CA ALA A 133 40.22 0.87 1.37
C ALA A 133 40.02 0.26 2.78
N SER A 134 39.09 0.80 3.57
CA SER A 134 38.76 0.34 4.92
C SER A 134 37.67 -0.73 4.98
N LEU A 135 37.11 -1.13 3.84
CA LEU A 135 36.06 -2.13 3.80
C LEU A 135 36.60 -3.50 4.23
N PRO A 136 35.88 -4.24 5.09
CA PRO A 136 36.31 -5.56 5.53
C PRO A 136 36.36 -6.52 4.34
N SER A 137 37.46 -7.26 4.21
CA SER A 137 37.61 -8.28 3.16
C SER A 137 36.56 -9.39 3.28
N GLN A 138 36.12 -9.66 4.51
CA GLN A 138 35.08 -10.63 4.81
C GLN A 138 34.37 -10.27 6.12
N PHE A 139 33.05 -10.49 6.18
CA PHE A 139 32.28 -10.44 7.43
C PHE A 139 31.10 -11.42 7.38
N SER A 140 30.36 -11.56 8.47
CA SER A 140 29.19 -12.44 8.51
C SER A 140 28.07 -11.84 9.35
N VAL A 141 26.84 -12.03 8.89
CA VAL A 141 25.60 -11.66 9.59
C VAL A 141 24.91 -12.97 9.98
N THR A 142 24.57 -13.13 11.26
CA THR A 142 23.72 -14.24 11.69
C THR A 142 22.28 -13.93 11.30
N LEU A 143 21.62 -14.88 10.66
CA LEU A 143 20.24 -14.76 10.24
C LEU A 143 19.36 -15.19 11.40
N PHE A 144 18.97 -14.23 12.25
CA PHE A 144 18.11 -14.49 13.40
C PHE A 144 16.67 -14.82 12.97
N PRO A 145 15.90 -15.54 13.79
CA PRO A 145 14.47 -15.74 13.53
C PRO A 145 13.75 -14.39 13.48
N GLU A 146 12.80 -14.26 12.55
CA GLU A 146 11.94 -13.06 12.43
C GLU A 146 12.73 -11.75 12.27
N SER A 147 13.93 -11.84 11.69
CA SER A 147 14.80 -10.68 11.45
C SER A 147 14.90 -10.34 9.97
N ALA A 148 15.27 -9.09 9.69
CA ALA A 148 15.54 -8.59 8.36
C ALA A 148 16.95 -7.97 8.28
N PHE A 149 17.69 -8.29 7.23
CA PHE A 149 18.94 -7.61 6.87
C PHE A 149 18.74 -6.86 5.55
N PHE A 150 18.99 -5.54 5.55
CA PHE A 150 18.84 -4.71 4.35
C PHE A 150 20.17 -4.51 3.62
N MET A 151 20.11 -4.49 2.29
CA MET A 151 21.27 -4.29 1.42
C MET A 151 20.90 -3.50 0.17
N PRO A 152 21.54 -2.34 -0.09
CA PRO A 152 21.37 -1.61 -1.34
C PRO A 152 22.18 -2.26 -2.48
N LEU A 153 21.83 -1.93 -3.73
CA LEU A 153 22.58 -2.40 -4.90
C LEU A 153 24.07 -2.01 -4.86
N SER A 154 24.39 -0.86 -4.28
CA SER A 154 25.78 -0.40 -4.11
C SER A 154 26.61 -1.40 -3.31
N THR A 155 26.06 -1.97 -2.23
CA THR A 155 26.72 -3.01 -1.42
C THR A 155 26.78 -4.35 -2.15
N ASN A 156 25.69 -4.78 -2.81
CA ASN A 156 25.65 -6.01 -3.61
C ASN A 156 26.68 -6.01 -4.75
N ARG A 157 27.01 -4.82 -5.27
CA ARG A 157 28.05 -4.65 -6.28
C ARG A 157 29.46 -4.89 -5.72
N LEU A 158 29.73 -4.53 -4.46
CA LEU A 158 31.07 -4.66 -3.87
C LEU A 158 31.32 -6.05 -3.28
N TYR A 159 30.29 -6.74 -2.83
CA TYR A 159 30.40 -8.02 -2.15
C TYR A 159 29.71 -9.15 -2.92
N THR A 160 30.28 -10.35 -2.81
CA THR A 160 29.51 -11.59 -2.99
C THR A 160 29.11 -12.11 -1.61
N HIS A 161 28.05 -12.91 -1.53
CA HIS A 161 27.60 -13.52 -0.29
C HIS A 161 27.28 -15.01 -0.46
N GLU A 162 27.48 -15.78 0.61
CA GLU A 162 27.17 -17.20 0.68
C GLU A 162 26.34 -17.54 1.92
N ILE A 163 25.48 -18.55 1.80
CA ILE A 163 24.73 -19.10 2.94
C ILE A 163 25.56 -20.20 3.58
N ARG A 164 25.92 -20.00 4.84
CA ARG A 164 26.71 -20.93 5.66
C ARG A 164 25.84 -21.54 6.75
N PRO A 165 25.64 -22.87 6.75
CA PRO A 165 24.94 -23.52 7.85
C PRO A 165 25.80 -23.51 9.12
N ALA A 166 25.15 -23.64 10.27
CA ALA A 166 25.84 -23.78 11.56
C ALA A 166 26.67 -25.06 11.65
N VAL A 167 27.60 -25.07 12.62
CA VAL A 167 28.53 -26.19 12.83
C VAL A 167 27.85 -27.44 13.39
N LEU A 168 26.73 -27.28 14.11
CA LEU A 168 25.93 -28.39 14.69
C LEU A 168 25.49 -29.41 13.64
N ASP A 169 25.31 -30.67 14.02
CA ASP A 169 24.89 -31.72 13.10
C ASP A 169 23.54 -31.44 12.44
N ALA A 170 23.38 -31.88 11.18
CA ALA A 170 22.23 -31.57 10.34
C ALA A 170 20.87 -31.91 10.95
N HIS A 171 20.78 -32.94 11.81
CA HIS A 171 19.54 -33.33 12.47
C HIS A 171 19.09 -32.34 13.57
N LEU A 172 20.03 -31.57 14.13
CA LEU A 172 19.77 -30.52 15.12
C LEU A 172 19.42 -29.18 14.47
N LEU A 173 19.80 -28.99 13.21
CA LEU A 173 19.58 -27.71 12.52
C LEU A 173 18.11 -27.53 12.16
N PRO A 174 17.51 -26.37 12.47
CA PRO A 174 16.15 -26.04 12.06
C PRO A 174 16.08 -25.93 10.53
N THR A 175 14.86 -26.10 9.99
CA THR A 175 14.63 -25.85 8.56
C THR A 175 14.45 -24.36 8.36
N ARG A 176 15.24 -23.76 7.46
CA ARG A 176 15.21 -22.33 7.18
C ARG A 176 14.33 -22.04 5.98
N MET A 177 13.42 -21.08 6.10
CA MET A 177 12.84 -20.39 4.95
C MET A 177 13.60 -19.08 4.74
N GLY A 178 14.32 -18.99 3.61
CA GLY A 178 14.86 -17.71 3.16
C GLY A 178 13.79 -16.96 2.40
N TYR A 179 13.50 -15.74 2.83
CA TYR A 179 12.45 -14.90 2.27
C TYR A 179 13.10 -13.59 1.84
N VAL A 180 13.54 -13.51 0.58
CA VAL A 180 14.30 -12.38 0.06
C VAL A 180 13.36 -11.46 -0.69
N VAL A 181 13.13 -10.27 -0.12
CA VAL A 181 12.29 -9.24 -0.72
C VAL A 181 13.19 -8.28 -1.52
N ARG A 182 12.78 -7.97 -2.74
CA ARG A 182 13.49 -7.05 -3.64
C ARG A 182 12.51 -6.07 -4.28
N CYS A 183 13.04 -4.99 -4.82
CA CYS A 183 12.32 -4.14 -5.74
C CYS A 183 12.48 -4.65 -7.18
N SER A 184 11.41 -4.62 -7.96
CA SER A 184 11.41 -4.82 -9.41
C SER A 184 10.76 -3.63 -10.11
N ASP A 185 11.29 -3.26 -11.28
CA ASP A 185 10.69 -2.35 -12.24
C ASP A 185 10.27 -3.04 -13.56
N CYS A 186 10.48 -4.36 -13.67
CA CYS A 186 10.13 -5.13 -14.85
C CYS A 186 8.63 -5.43 -14.86
N GLU A 187 7.85 -4.52 -15.44
CA GLU A 187 6.40 -4.67 -15.56
C GLU A 187 6.01 -5.63 -16.70
N ALA A 188 4.99 -6.45 -16.43
CA ALA A 188 4.45 -7.43 -17.35
C ALA A 188 2.93 -7.43 -17.37
N VAL A 189 2.36 -8.04 -18.42
CA VAL A 189 0.95 -8.36 -18.54
C VAL A 189 0.79 -9.80 -19.04
N HIS A 190 -0.10 -10.57 -18.42
CA HIS A 190 -0.52 -11.85 -18.95
C HIS A 190 -1.89 -11.68 -19.62
N LYS A 191 -1.97 -11.97 -20.92
CA LYS A 191 -3.17 -11.81 -21.75
C LYS A 191 -3.16 -12.85 -22.86
N ASP A 192 -4.33 -13.41 -23.19
CA ASP A 192 -4.49 -14.35 -24.31
C ASP A 192 -3.51 -15.54 -24.24
N GLY A 193 -3.29 -16.05 -23.03
CA GLY A 193 -2.39 -17.17 -22.73
C GLY A 193 -0.89 -16.85 -22.81
N ARG A 194 -0.52 -15.57 -22.97
CA ARG A 194 0.86 -15.12 -23.18
C ARG A 194 1.26 -14.08 -22.14
N THR A 195 2.52 -14.13 -21.72
CA THR A 195 3.14 -13.08 -20.90
C THR A 195 3.89 -12.10 -21.80
N LEU A 196 3.58 -10.81 -21.68
CA LEU A 196 4.23 -9.73 -22.41
C LEU A 196 4.91 -8.76 -21.43
N LEU A 197 6.14 -8.37 -21.74
CA LEU A 197 6.89 -7.33 -21.05
C LEU A 197 6.40 -5.95 -21.51
N LYS A 198 6.25 -5.03 -20.56
CA LYS A 198 6.02 -3.61 -20.85
C LYS A 198 7.36 -2.91 -20.98
N VAL A 199 7.77 -2.62 -22.22
CA VAL A 199 9.01 -1.90 -22.50
C VAL A 199 8.70 -0.44 -22.79
N SER A 200 9.44 0.48 -22.16
CA SER A 200 9.27 1.92 -22.36
C SER A 200 9.38 2.27 -23.84
N ALA A 201 8.38 2.97 -24.38
CA ALA A 201 8.36 3.37 -25.79
C ALA A 201 9.44 4.43 -26.06
N ALA A 202 10.36 4.14 -26.98
CA ALA A 202 11.43 5.07 -27.34
C ALA A 202 10.92 6.32 -28.09
N ARG A 203 9.78 6.22 -28.79
CA ARG A 203 9.05 7.34 -29.46
C ARG A 203 7.59 6.94 -29.68
N GLY A 204 6.64 7.76 -29.21
CA GLY A 204 5.20 7.54 -29.43
C GLY A 204 4.30 8.07 -28.29
N ASN A 205 3.00 7.93 -28.50
CA ASN A 205 1.80 8.29 -27.74
C ASN A 205 1.72 7.86 -26.24
N GLY A 206 2.86 7.63 -25.57
CA GLY A 206 2.94 7.41 -24.12
C GLY A 206 2.55 6.00 -23.64
N LEU A 207 2.13 5.10 -24.53
CA LEU A 207 1.82 3.70 -24.20
C LEU A 207 3.08 2.82 -24.29
N PRO A 208 3.33 1.92 -23.33
CA PRO A 208 4.47 1.01 -23.38
C PRO A 208 4.33 0.02 -24.55
N ASN A 209 5.46 -0.32 -25.19
CA ASN A 209 5.50 -1.40 -26.16
C ASN A 209 5.33 -2.74 -25.41
N LEU A 210 4.31 -3.50 -25.77
CA LEU A 210 4.13 -4.87 -25.27
C LEU A 210 4.94 -5.82 -26.15
N ILE A 211 5.93 -6.48 -25.56
CA ILE A 211 6.80 -7.43 -26.25
C ILE A 211 6.61 -8.79 -25.59
N GLU A 212 6.29 -9.82 -26.37
CA GLU A 212 6.10 -11.17 -25.85
C GLU A 212 7.38 -11.70 -25.19
N LEU A 213 7.24 -12.38 -24.05
CA LEU A 213 8.35 -13.07 -23.40
C LEU A 213 8.60 -14.38 -24.18
N GLU A 214 9.73 -14.46 -24.85
CA GLU A 214 10.08 -15.61 -25.70
C GLU A 214 10.90 -16.66 -24.93
N PRO A 215 10.87 -17.94 -25.32
CA PRO A 215 11.77 -18.94 -24.76
C PRO A 215 13.25 -18.58 -24.95
N PRO A 216 14.14 -18.92 -23.99
CA PRO A 216 15.56 -18.64 -24.10
C PRO A 216 16.21 -19.36 -25.30
N THR A 217 17.01 -18.63 -26.08
CA THR A 217 17.91 -19.23 -27.08
C THR A 217 19.22 -19.68 -26.42
N GLN A 218 19.95 -20.62 -27.05
CA GLN A 218 21.27 -21.04 -26.54
C GLN A 218 22.25 -19.87 -26.45
N GLU A 219 22.25 -19.00 -27.47
CA GLU A 219 23.08 -17.80 -27.50
C GLU A 219 22.69 -16.81 -26.40
N GLY A 220 21.39 -16.50 -26.27
CA GLY A 220 20.89 -15.60 -25.23
C GLY A 220 21.23 -16.09 -23.82
N MET A 221 21.11 -17.41 -23.58
CA MET A 221 21.52 -18.01 -22.30
C MET A 221 23.02 -17.92 -22.04
N SER A 222 23.85 -18.09 -23.07
CA SER A 222 25.30 -17.93 -22.95
C SER A 222 25.67 -16.49 -22.59
N GLN A 223 25.08 -15.52 -23.29
CA GLN A 223 25.27 -14.08 -23.02
C GLN A 223 24.80 -13.71 -21.61
N LEU A 224 23.61 -14.15 -21.19
CA LEU A 224 23.08 -13.89 -19.85
C LEU A 224 23.97 -14.48 -18.75
N ARG A 225 24.47 -15.71 -18.93
CA ARG A 225 25.39 -16.34 -17.97
C ARG A 225 26.73 -15.60 -17.88
N SER A 226 27.21 -15.06 -19.00
CA SER A 226 28.42 -14.21 -19.03
C SER A 226 28.22 -12.94 -18.19
N LEU A 227 27.08 -12.25 -18.36
CA LEU A 227 26.73 -11.07 -17.56
C LEU A 227 26.58 -11.40 -16.06
N TYR A 228 25.98 -12.55 -15.73
CA TYR A 228 25.89 -13.02 -14.34
C TYR A 228 27.26 -13.34 -13.72
N ALA A 229 28.20 -13.84 -14.52
CA ALA A 229 29.57 -14.08 -14.07
C ALA A 229 30.33 -12.77 -13.86
N GLU A 230 30.16 -11.80 -14.77
CA GLU A 230 30.69 -10.44 -14.63
C GLU A 230 30.21 -9.79 -13.34
N GLU A 231 28.90 -9.86 -13.07
CA GLU A 231 28.31 -9.31 -11.85
C GLU A 231 28.88 -9.94 -10.57
N ASN A 232 29.27 -11.22 -10.60
CA ASN A 232 29.84 -11.89 -9.43
C ASN A 232 31.33 -11.53 -9.20
N ILE A 233 32.05 -11.14 -10.24
CA ILE A 233 33.51 -10.94 -10.19
C ILE A 233 33.87 -9.45 -10.08
N THR A 234 33.14 -8.60 -10.78
CA THR A 234 33.45 -7.17 -10.87
C THR A 234 32.60 -6.34 -9.91
N ASP A 235 33.10 -5.15 -9.63
CA ASP A 235 32.46 -4.10 -8.85
C ASP A 235 31.89 -2.98 -9.74
N ALA A 236 31.80 -3.23 -11.05
CA ALA A 236 31.14 -2.37 -12.01
C ALA A 236 29.63 -2.63 -12.01
N ALA A 237 28.85 -1.62 -12.42
CA ALA A 237 27.44 -1.85 -12.72
C ALA A 237 27.37 -2.66 -14.03
N VAL A 238 26.67 -3.80 -14.01
CA VAL A 238 26.53 -4.65 -15.20
C VAL A 238 25.46 -4.04 -16.12
N ASP A 239 25.86 -3.78 -17.35
CA ASP A 239 24.93 -3.38 -18.41
C ASP A 239 24.25 -4.62 -19.00
N TYR A 240 23.08 -4.95 -18.48
CA TYR A 240 22.27 -6.06 -18.96
C TYR A 240 21.68 -5.83 -20.35
N ALA A 241 21.74 -4.60 -20.89
CA ALA A 241 21.31 -4.28 -22.24
C ALA A 241 22.46 -4.32 -23.25
N ARG A 242 23.69 -4.66 -22.84
CA ARG A 242 24.90 -4.70 -23.70
C ARG A 242 24.70 -5.48 -24.99
N HIS A 243 23.95 -6.58 -24.94
CA HIS A 243 23.69 -7.46 -26.07
C HIS A 243 22.27 -7.29 -26.64
N GLY A 244 21.57 -6.23 -26.27
CA GLY A 244 20.15 -6.00 -26.58
C GLY A 244 19.23 -6.30 -25.38
N PRO A 245 17.92 -6.03 -25.53
CA PRO A 245 16.96 -6.31 -24.47
C PRO A 245 16.87 -7.82 -24.21
N ILE A 246 16.90 -8.20 -22.94
CA ILE A 246 16.66 -9.59 -22.53
C ILE A 246 15.15 -9.82 -22.51
N LEU A 247 14.65 -10.54 -23.52
CA LEU A 247 13.21 -10.78 -23.74
C LEU A 247 12.79 -12.22 -23.38
N PHE A 248 13.56 -12.89 -22.55
CA PHE A 248 13.28 -14.24 -22.08
C PHE A 248 13.47 -14.34 -20.56
N SER A 249 13.09 -15.48 -19.97
CA SER A 249 13.38 -15.85 -18.59
C SER A 249 14.02 -17.24 -18.50
N MET A 250 14.76 -17.45 -17.40
CA MET A 250 15.24 -18.77 -17.00
C MET A 250 14.20 -19.57 -16.20
N ASN A 251 13.20 -18.89 -15.63
CA ASN A 251 12.10 -19.55 -14.91
C ASN A 251 10.96 -19.82 -15.89
N GLU A 252 10.60 -21.09 -16.06
CA GLU A 252 9.43 -21.47 -16.86
C GLU A 252 8.14 -20.88 -16.27
N GLY A 253 8.10 -20.66 -14.95
CA GLY A 253 7.00 -20.03 -14.25
C GLY A 253 6.67 -18.60 -14.70
N ASP A 254 7.64 -17.86 -15.23
CA ASP A 254 7.44 -16.46 -15.65
C ASP A 254 6.58 -16.35 -16.92
N TYR A 255 6.48 -17.45 -17.70
CA TYR A 255 5.65 -17.54 -18.89
C TYR A 255 4.20 -17.90 -18.57
N ALA A 256 3.93 -18.41 -17.36
CA ALA A 256 2.62 -18.83 -16.93
C ALA A 256 1.78 -17.65 -16.40
N ARG A 257 0.45 -17.83 -16.42
CA ARG A 257 -0.48 -16.89 -15.78
C ARG A 257 -0.20 -16.85 -14.28
N PRO A 258 -0.04 -15.66 -13.66
CA PRO A 258 0.12 -15.57 -12.21
C PRO A 258 -1.04 -16.20 -11.47
N VAL A 259 -0.74 -16.92 -10.38
CA VAL A 259 -1.75 -17.44 -9.47
C VAL A 259 -2.18 -16.32 -8.56
N LEU A 260 -3.44 -15.95 -8.65
CA LEU A 260 -4.09 -15.12 -7.65
C LEU A 260 -4.49 -16.06 -6.50
N HIS A 261 -4.30 -15.64 -5.25
CA HIS A 261 -4.85 -16.40 -4.13
C HIS A 261 -6.39 -16.49 -4.30
N GLU A 262 -6.88 -17.65 -4.76
CA GLU A 262 -8.30 -17.95 -4.81
C GLU A 262 -8.76 -18.27 -3.38
N SER A 263 -9.60 -17.38 -2.83
CA SER A 263 -10.20 -17.55 -1.53
C SER A 263 -11.08 -18.79 -1.49
N THR A 264 -10.69 -19.80 -0.73
CA THR A 264 -11.59 -20.90 -0.39
C THR A 264 -12.76 -20.35 0.44
N GLY A 265 -13.98 -20.83 0.18
CA GLY A 265 -15.25 -20.10 0.39
C GLY A 265 -15.64 -19.63 1.80
N ALA A 266 -14.85 -19.89 2.84
CA ALA A 266 -15.05 -19.34 4.18
C ALA A 266 -14.21 -18.06 4.44
N GLU A 267 -13.16 -17.81 3.65
CA GLU A 267 -12.22 -16.69 3.78
C GLU A 267 -12.60 -15.46 2.94
N SER A 268 -13.72 -15.52 2.20
CA SER A 268 -14.10 -14.46 1.24
C SER A 268 -14.40 -13.09 1.88
N SER A 269 -14.78 -13.04 3.16
CA SER A 269 -14.94 -11.76 3.88
C SER A 269 -13.59 -11.15 4.29
N ALA A 270 -12.63 -11.97 4.73
CA ALA A 270 -11.29 -11.55 5.11
C ALA A 270 -10.45 -11.14 3.89
N ALA A 271 -10.51 -11.90 2.79
CA ALA A 271 -9.84 -11.56 1.53
C ALA A 271 -10.42 -10.29 0.88
N SER A 272 -11.75 -10.07 0.98
CA SER A 272 -12.37 -8.81 0.53
C SER A 272 -11.97 -7.63 1.43
N SER A 273 -11.76 -7.86 2.73
CA SER A 273 -11.22 -6.84 3.64
C SER A 273 -9.74 -6.53 3.40
N ALA A 274 -8.94 -7.49 2.92
CA ALA A 274 -7.51 -7.28 2.65
C ALA A 274 -7.25 -6.24 1.54
N GLU A 275 -8.24 -5.99 0.68
CA GLU A 275 -8.16 -4.91 -0.32
C GLU A 275 -8.37 -3.51 0.25
N PHE A 276 -8.99 -3.43 1.44
CA PHE A 276 -9.16 -2.21 2.21
C PHE A 276 -8.16 -2.23 3.36
N ARG A 277 -6.98 -1.66 3.12
CA ARG A 277 -5.92 -1.58 4.12
C ARG A 277 -6.33 -0.62 5.22
N SER A 278 -6.50 -1.15 6.42
CA SER A 278 -6.76 -0.35 7.63
C SER A 278 -5.45 -0.15 8.39
N LEU A 279 -5.06 1.10 8.54
CA LEU A 279 -3.82 1.54 9.17
C LEU A 279 -4.16 2.54 10.29
N VAL A 280 -3.22 2.78 11.19
CA VAL A 280 -3.28 3.89 12.14
C VAL A 280 -2.18 4.88 11.77
N LEU A 281 -2.54 6.15 11.63
CA LEU A 281 -1.58 7.21 11.40
C LEU A 281 -0.97 7.64 12.74
N PRO A 282 0.36 7.50 12.92
CA PRO A 282 1.02 8.02 14.10
C PRO A 282 1.01 9.55 14.02
N THR A 283 0.18 10.19 14.84
CA THR A 283 0.18 11.64 15.01
C THR A 283 0.38 11.97 16.49
N ASP A 284 1.35 12.83 16.79
CA ASP A 284 1.65 13.26 18.17
C ASP A 284 0.55 14.17 18.76
N THR A 285 -0.32 14.70 17.91
CA THR A 285 -1.39 15.63 18.26
C THR A 285 -2.70 15.24 17.58
N ASN A 286 -3.84 15.56 18.21
CA ASN A 286 -5.15 15.46 17.57
C ASN A 286 -5.27 16.54 16.48
N LEU A 287 -5.42 16.12 15.21
CA LEU A 287 -5.51 17.02 14.06
C LEU A 287 -6.90 17.65 13.86
N PHE A 288 -7.91 17.24 14.63
CA PHE A 288 -9.32 17.59 14.39
C PHE A 288 -9.55 19.10 14.25
N ASP A 289 -9.14 19.91 15.23
CA ASP A 289 -9.39 21.36 15.19
C ASP A 289 -8.59 22.07 14.10
N GLN A 290 -7.38 21.60 13.80
CA GLN A 290 -6.56 22.15 12.70
C GLN A 290 -7.22 21.88 11.35
N LEU A 291 -7.74 20.67 11.12
CA LEU A 291 -8.45 20.29 9.89
C LEU A 291 -9.83 20.96 9.78
N LEU A 292 -10.51 21.16 10.91
CA LEU A 292 -11.81 21.83 10.94
C LEU A 292 -11.68 23.32 10.59
N THR A 293 -10.64 23.99 11.10
CA THR A 293 -10.44 25.42 10.91
C THR A 293 -9.69 25.76 9.61
N SER A 294 -9.06 24.79 8.97
CA SER A 294 -8.32 24.97 7.72
C SER A 294 -9.20 25.06 6.46
N VAL A 295 -10.50 24.80 6.57
CA VAL A 295 -11.45 24.86 5.45
C VAL A 295 -12.76 25.55 5.85
N ARG A 296 -13.36 26.24 4.88
CA ARG A 296 -14.73 26.74 4.95
C ARG A 296 -15.69 25.65 4.50
N PHE A 297 -16.54 25.20 5.40
CA PHE A 297 -17.52 24.14 5.14
C PHE A 297 -18.82 24.68 4.55
N GLU A 298 -19.39 23.91 3.63
CA GLU A 298 -20.77 24.07 3.18
C GLU A 298 -21.70 23.11 3.94
N HIS A 299 -22.91 23.58 4.27
CA HIS A 299 -23.91 22.74 4.92
C HIS A 299 -24.53 21.73 3.95
N GLY A 300 -24.32 20.43 4.21
CA GLY A 300 -24.89 19.32 3.45
C GLY A 300 -26.22 18.78 3.98
N GLY A 301 -26.84 19.46 4.96
CA GLY A 301 -28.06 19.05 5.66
C GLY A 301 -27.83 18.06 6.81
N LYS A 302 -28.85 17.84 7.66
CA LYS A 302 -28.88 16.86 8.79
C LYS A 302 -27.55 16.69 9.56
N GLY A 303 -26.83 17.80 9.81
CA GLY A 303 -25.59 17.78 10.58
C GLY A 303 -24.38 17.16 9.86
N ARG A 304 -24.41 17.16 8.51
CA ARG A 304 -23.26 16.93 7.61
C ARG A 304 -22.79 18.27 7.05
N GLN A 305 -21.48 18.45 7.05
CA GLN A 305 -20.78 19.55 6.41
C GLN A 305 -19.71 18.99 5.49
N GLY A 306 -19.45 19.66 4.36
CA GLY A 306 -18.45 19.23 3.39
C GLY A 306 -17.68 20.38 2.76
N ALA A 307 -16.43 20.12 2.35
CA ALA A 307 -15.60 21.05 1.61
C ALA A 307 -14.69 20.29 0.63
N VAL A 308 -14.48 20.84 -0.57
CA VAL A 308 -13.53 20.31 -1.54
C VAL A 308 -12.21 21.06 -1.39
N ILE A 309 -11.11 20.32 -1.24
CA ILE A 309 -9.76 20.87 -1.26
C ILE A 309 -8.95 20.32 -2.43
N VAL A 310 -8.08 21.13 -3.01
CA VAL A 310 -7.28 20.82 -4.20
C VAL A 310 -5.85 21.31 -4.06
N ARG A 311 -4.93 20.67 -4.77
CA ARG A 311 -3.57 21.13 -4.99
C ARG A 311 -3.44 21.56 -6.45
N PRO A 312 -3.55 22.86 -6.77
CA PRO A 312 -3.37 23.35 -8.13
C PRO A 312 -1.97 23.01 -8.66
N ASP A 313 -1.89 22.80 -9.96
CA ASP A 313 -0.66 22.55 -10.70
C ASP A 313 -0.37 23.77 -11.58
N GLY A 314 0.82 24.35 -11.46
CA GLY A 314 1.16 25.58 -12.19
C GLY A 314 1.15 25.43 -13.71
N ALA A 315 1.31 24.22 -14.25
CA ALA A 315 1.28 23.95 -15.68
C ALA A 315 -0.08 23.45 -16.17
N ARG A 316 -0.81 22.69 -15.34
CA ARG A 316 -2.06 22.01 -15.72
C ARG A 316 -3.32 22.69 -15.19
N GLY A 317 -3.21 23.63 -14.25
CA GLY A 317 -4.35 24.28 -13.61
C GLY A 317 -4.88 23.51 -12.40
N CYS A 318 -6.19 23.62 -12.15
CA CYS A 318 -6.86 23.06 -10.99
C CYS A 318 -7.31 21.61 -11.25
N PRO A 319 -6.94 20.62 -10.42
CA PRO A 319 -7.51 19.28 -10.52
C PRO A 319 -8.98 19.30 -10.07
N ILE A 320 -9.84 18.56 -10.77
CA ILE A 320 -11.25 18.42 -10.39
C ILE A 320 -11.59 16.98 -10.03
N VAL A 321 -12.53 16.79 -9.10
CA VAL A 321 -13.21 15.51 -8.89
C VAL A 321 -14.69 15.79 -8.79
N ARG A 322 -15.42 15.54 -9.87
CA ARG A 322 -16.86 15.78 -9.92
C ARG A 322 -17.58 14.86 -8.93
N THR A 323 -18.61 15.40 -8.29
CA THR A 323 -19.42 14.66 -7.32
C THR A 323 -20.91 14.84 -7.56
N THR A 324 -21.73 14.03 -6.91
CA THR A 324 -23.19 14.22 -6.88
C THR A 324 -23.64 15.23 -5.83
N SER A 325 -22.79 15.53 -4.85
CA SER A 325 -23.01 16.66 -3.94
C SER A 325 -22.72 17.94 -4.70
N LYS A 326 -23.62 18.92 -4.60
CA LYS A 326 -23.46 20.20 -5.25
C LYS A 326 -22.82 21.16 -4.27
N TYR A 327 -21.67 21.70 -4.65
CA TYR A 327 -20.94 22.72 -3.90
C TYR A 327 -21.09 24.06 -4.62
N GLY A 328 -21.46 25.08 -3.87
CA GLY A 328 -21.60 26.45 -4.36
C GLY A 328 -20.39 27.33 -4.05
N LEU A 329 -19.55 26.93 -3.09
CA LEU A 329 -18.30 27.63 -2.79
C LEU A 329 -17.17 27.09 -3.66
N PRO A 330 -16.18 27.93 -4.03
CA PRO A 330 -15.01 27.46 -4.75
C PRO A 330 -14.24 26.41 -3.94
N ALA A 331 -13.57 25.50 -4.66
CA ALA A 331 -12.62 24.59 -4.03
C ALA A 331 -11.53 25.38 -3.29
N GLN A 332 -11.00 24.80 -2.21
CA GLN A 332 -9.99 25.46 -1.39
C GLN A 332 -8.61 24.85 -1.64
N CYS A 333 -7.55 25.65 -1.62
CA CYS A 333 -6.20 25.14 -1.79
C CYS A 333 -5.79 24.29 -0.58
N PHE A 334 -4.92 23.31 -0.81
CA PHE A 334 -4.25 22.61 0.28
C PHE A 334 -3.52 23.62 1.17
N GLN A 335 -3.76 23.51 2.47
CA GLN A 335 -3.05 24.23 3.52
C GLN A 335 -1.94 23.33 4.08
N PRO A 336 -0.96 23.85 4.84
CA PRO A 336 0.14 23.05 5.37
C PRO A 336 -0.28 21.78 6.09
N VAL A 337 -1.38 21.82 6.85
CA VAL A 337 -1.94 20.64 7.54
C VAL A 337 -2.42 19.57 6.55
N HIS A 338 -3.02 19.96 5.42
CA HIS A 338 -3.47 19.03 4.37
C HIS A 338 -2.27 18.39 3.65
N GLU A 339 -1.23 19.18 3.37
CA GLU A 339 -0.03 18.66 2.74
C GLU A 339 0.74 17.68 3.63
N GLN A 340 0.88 18.02 4.91
CA GLN A 340 1.52 17.16 5.89
C GLN A 340 0.74 15.84 6.01
N LEU A 341 -0.58 15.91 6.17
CA LEU A 341 -1.42 14.72 6.26
C LEU A 341 -1.34 13.87 4.99
N ALA A 342 -1.41 14.48 3.80
CA ALA A 342 -1.27 13.77 2.53
C ALA A 342 0.09 13.07 2.39
N ARG A 343 1.19 13.71 2.79
CA ARG A 343 2.54 13.11 2.80
C ARG A 343 2.62 11.95 3.79
N GLN A 344 2.12 12.12 5.00
CA GLN A 344 2.11 11.07 6.02
C GLN A 344 1.28 9.86 5.59
N ILE A 345 0.11 10.07 4.98
CA ILE A 345 -0.70 8.98 4.39
C ILE A 345 0.09 8.27 3.30
N GLN A 346 0.71 9.01 2.38
CA GLN A 346 1.47 8.44 1.28
C GLN A 346 2.61 7.54 1.79
N GLN A 347 3.35 8.00 2.80
CA GLN A 347 4.44 7.26 3.44
C GLN A 347 3.92 6.04 4.20
N THR A 348 2.98 6.25 5.12
CA THR A 348 2.41 5.18 6.00
C THR A 348 1.78 4.06 5.19
N ALA A 349 1.13 4.39 4.05
CA ALA A 349 0.51 3.41 3.18
C ALA A 349 1.37 3.01 1.97
N SER A 350 2.62 3.49 1.87
CA SER A 350 3.56 3.21 0.77
C SER A 350 2.94 3.42 -0.62
N LEU A 351 2.26 4.54 -0.82
CA LEU A 351 1.47 4.78 -2.03
C LEU A 351 2.33 5.33 -3.18
N PRO A 352 2.16 4.79 -4.40
CA PRO A 352 3.01 5.12 -5.54
C PRO A 352 2.77 6.52 -6.10
N ALA A 353 1.63 7.14 -5.77
CA ALA A 353 1.23 8.45 -6.26
C ALA A 353 0.80 9.36 -5.11
N SER A 354 1.10 10.65 -5.25
CA SER A 354 0.63 11.67 -4.32
C SER A 354 -0.82 12.07 -4.62
N PHE A 355 -1.48 12.64 -3.61
CA PHE A 355 -2.83 13.18 -3.72
C PHE A 355 -2.81 14.62 -4.22
N ASN A 356 -3.77 14.99 -5.05
CA ASN A 356 -3.94 16.35 -5.56
C ASN A 356 -5.32 16.95 -5.25
N ASN A 357 -6.18 16.19 -4.56
CA ASN A 357 -7.45 16.68 -4.05
C ASN A 357 -7.89 15.86 -2.84
N ALA A 358 -8.82 16.41 -2.06
CA ALA A 358 -9.53 15.67 -1.04
C ALA A 358 -10.94 16.23 -0.84
N LEU A 359 -11.84 15.37 -0.34
CA LEU A 359 -13.12 15.80 0.21
C LEU A 359 -13.02 15.75 1.74
N VAL A 360 -13.23 16.90 2.39
CA VAL A 360 -13.29 17.01 3.85
C VAL A 360 -14.76 17.00 4.26
N GLU A 361 -15.12 16.13 5.20
CA GLU A 361 -16.48 16.01 5.72
C GLU A 361 -16.48 16.01 7.25
N CYS A 362 -17.33 16.85 7.84
CA CYS A 362 -17.57 16.86 9.28
C CYS A 362 -19.01 16.41 9.56
N TYR A 363 -19.17 15.37 10.38
CA TYR A 363 -20.46 14.80 10.75
C TYR A 363 -20.70 14.88 12.26
N SER A 364 -21.78 15.57 12.62
CA SER A 364 -22.42 15.49 13.92
C SER A 364 -23.04 14.11 14.19
N SER A 365 -23.43 13.86 15.43
CA SER A 365 -24.14 12.64 15.86
C SER A 365 -25.53 12.50 15.22
N ALA A 366 -26.11 13.59 14.72
CA ALA A 366 -27.39 13.57 13.99
C ALA A 366 -27.30 12.86 12.63
N TYR A 367 -26.11 12.82 12.01
CA TYR A 367 -25.89 12.16 10.71
C TYR A 367 -25.43 10.71 10.90
N THR A 368 -26.39 9.77 10.96
CA THR A 368 -26.11 8.37 11.35
C THR A 368 -26.04 7.38 10.20
N LYS A 369 -26.59 7.72 9.03
CA LYS A 369 -26.73 6.81 7.89
C LYS A 369 -26.44 7.52 6.58
N MET A 370 -25.84 6.78 5.65
CA MET A 370 -25.74 7.16 4.24
C MET A 370 -26.01 5.97 3.32
N GLY A 371 -26.29 6.24 2.04
CA GLY A 371 -26.46 5.21 1.02
C GLY A 371 -25.14 4.53 0.64
N PHE A 372 -25.22 3.29 0.18
CA PHE A 372 -24.05 2.62 -0.41
C PHE A 372 -23.66 3.27 -1.73
N HIS A 373 -22.36 3.51 -1.90
CA HIS A 373 -21.80 4.11 -3.09
C HIS A 373 -20.33 3.69 -3.29
N SER A 374 -19.83 3.76 -4.52
CA SER A 374 -18.38 3.82 -4.77
C SER A 374 -17.96 5.29 -4.88
N ASP A 375 -16.71 5.65 -4.62
CA ASP A 375 -16.24 6.99 -4.98
C ASP A 375 -16.36 7.19 -6.50
N MET A 376 -16.71 8.40 -6.94
CA MET A 376 -16.92 8.66 -8.36
C MET A 376 -15.57 8.64 -9.10
N ALA A 377 -15.40 7.68 -10.01
CA ALA A 377 -14.14 7.40 -10.69
C ALA A 377 -13.90 8.24 -11.95
N LEU A 378 -14.89 9.04 -12.38
CA LEU A 378 -14.88 9.82 -13.61
C LEU A 378 -13.55 10.56 -13.84
N ASP A 379 -13.10 11.28 -12.81
CA ASP A 379 -11.89 12.11 -12.87
C ASP A 379 -10.67 11.46 -12.20
N LEU A 380 -10.77 10.23 -11.72
CA LEU A 380 -9.67 9.59 -11.00
C LEU A 380 -8.62 8.99 -11.95
N HIS A 381 -7.36 9.11 -11.55
CA HIS A 381 -6.21 8.59 -12.29
C HIS A 381 -6.05 7.08 -12.08
N GLU A 382 -5.85 6.32 -13.16
CA GLU A 382 -5.61 4.87 -13.06
C GLU A 382 -4.36 4.55 -12.24
N GLY A 383 -4.37 3.40 -11.56
CA GLY A 383 -3.23 2.97 -10.73
C GLY A 383 -3.03 3.78 -9.44
N THR A 384 -3.94 4.72 -9.12
CA THR A 384 -3.90 5.47 -7.86
C THR A 384 -4.85 4.89 -6.82
N SER A 385 -4.73 5.38 -5.58
CA SER A 385 -5.51 4.91 -4.43
C SER A 385 -6.43 6.00 -3.90
N ILE A 386 -7.49 5.58 -3.21
CA ILE A 386 -8.35 6.42 -2.40
C ILE A 386 -7.99 6.16 -0.94
N ALA A 387 -7.83 7.23 -0.16
CA ALA A 387 -7.45 7.15 1.23
C ALA A 387 -8.42 7.95 2.11
N LEU A 388 -9.13 7.27 3.01
CA LEU A 388 -10.04 7.85 3.98
C LEU A 388 -9.35 7.95 5.34
N PHE A 389 -8.99 9.17 5.74
CA PHE A 389 -8.55 9.47 7.10
C PHE A 389 -9.76 9.80 7.99
N SER A 390 -9.70 9.41 9.26
CA SER A 390 -10.78 9.61 10.24
C SER A 390 -10.21 10.10 11.58
N CYS A 391 -10.81 11.15 12.15
CA CYS A 391 -10.51 11.64 13.50
C CYS A 391 -11.77 12.15 14.21
N TYR A 392 -11.65 12.42 15.52
CA TYR A 392 -12.75 12.85 16.39
C TYR A 392 -12.29 14.05 17.20
N ARG A 393 -13.23 14.95 17.52
CA ARG A 393 -12.96 16.12 18.36
C ARG A 393 -12.45 15.71 19.74
N HIS A 394 -13.13 14.75 20.35
CA HIS A 394 -12.84 14.23 21.69
C HIS A 394 -12.64 12.71 21.63
N PRO A 395 -11.45 12.22 21.22
CA PRO A 395 -11.18 10.79 21.01
C PRO A 395 -11.47 9.92 22.23
N GLU A 396 -11.21 10.44 23.43
CA GLU A 396 -11.44 9.79 24.71
C GLU A 396 -12.93 9.56 25.03
N GLN A 397 -13.83 10.29 24.38
CA GLN A 397 -15.27 10.15 24.55
C GLN A 397 -15.91 9.16 23.56
N VAL A 398 -15.14 8.64 22.60
CA VAL A 398 -15.64 7.72 21.58
C VAL A 398 -15.87 6.33 22.18
N ARG A 399 -17.14 5.99 22.41
CA ARG A 399 -17.54 4.63 22.82
C ARG A 399 -17.75 3.68 21.65
N THR A 400 -18.35 4.20 20.58
CA THR A 400 -18.63 3.46 19.36
C THR A 400 -18.19 4.33 18.19
N PRO A 401 -17.06 4.02 17.53
CA PRO A 401 -16.65 4.76 16.36
C PRO A 401 -17.66 4.54 15.23
N ARG A 402 -17.72 5.49 14.31
CA ARG A 402 -18.29 5.26 12.98
C ARG A 402 -17.59 4.08 12.33
N LYS A 403 -18.26 3.45 11.37
CA LYS A 403 -17.71 2.34 10.61
C LYS A 403 -17.96 2.50 9.13
N LEU A 404 -16.99 2.09 8.33
CA LEU A 404 -17.11 1.92 6.90
C LEU A 404 -17.67 0.53 6.63
N VAL A 405 -18.92 0.44 6.19
CA VAL A 405 -19.55 -0.80 5.78
C VAL A 405 -19.30 -0.98 4.30
N VAL A 406 -18.64 -2.06 3.92
CA VAL A 406 -18.24 -2.37 2.54
C VAL A 406 -19.03 -3.57 2.02
N LYS A 407 -19.41 -3.53 0.74
CA LYS A 407 -20.10 -4.62 0.05
C LYS A 407 -19.66 -4.71 -1.41
N ALA A 408 -19.40 -5.90 -1.91
CA ALA A 408 -19.15 -6.11 -3.34
C ALA A 408 -20.37 -5.72 -4.20
N LYS A 409 -20.12 -5.27 -5.43
CA LYS A 409 -21.18 -5.02 -6.43
C LYS A 409 -21.68 -6.33 -7.03
N GLN A 410 -20.79 -7.27 -7.31
CA GLN A 410 -21.13 -8.56 -7.89
C GLN A 410 -21.78 -9.46 -6.83
N ALA A 411 -22.94 -10.04 -7.17
CA ALA A 411 -23.62 -10.99 -6.30
C ALA A 411 -22.79 -12.28 -6.16
N GLY A 412 -22.76 -12.85 -4.96
CA GLY A 412 -22.03 -14.10 -4.67
C GLY A 412 -20.52 -13.94 -4.45
N VAL A 413 -19.96 -12.74 -4.62
CA VAL A 413 -18.55 -12.43 -4.34
C VAL A 413 -18.43 -11.74 -2.99
N GLY A 414 -18.00 -12.48 -1.96
CA GLY A 414 -17.72 -11.94 -0.62
C GLY A 414 -18.94 -11.47 0.18
N GLY A 415 -18.85 -11.57 1.51
CA GLY A 415 -19.82 -10.97 2.42
C GLY A 415 -19.66 -9.45 2.52
N ALA A 416 -20.67 -8.76 3.08
CA ALA A 416 -20.43 -7.40 3.57
C ALA A 416 -19.54 -7.47 4.82
N PHE A 417 -18.63 -6.51 4.97
CA PHE A 417 -17.76 -6.40 6.14
C PHE A 417 -17.70 -4.95 6.62
N GLU A 418 -17.21 -4.75 7.83
CA GLU A 418 -17.19 -3.46 8.50
C GLU A 418 -15.77 -3.12 8.96
N ILE A 419 -15.33 -1.89 8.71
CA ILE A 419 -14.05 -1.37 9.19
C ILE A 419 -14.34 -0.23 10.17
N PRO A 420 -13.96 -0.36 11.45
CA PRO A 420 -14.06 0.73 12.42
C PRO A 420 -13.22 1.93 11.98
N LEU A 421 -13.83 3.11 11.95
CA LEU A 421 -13.17 4.39 11.70
C LEU A 421 -12.81 5.00 13.05
N THR A 422 -11.78 4.46 13.70
CA THR A 422 -11.28 4.94 14.99
C THR A 422 -10.55 6.28 14.83
N HIS A 423 -10.13 6.87 15.95
CA HIS A 423 -9.32 8.08 15.92
C HIS A 423 -7.98 7.82 15.23
N ASN A 424 -7.61 8.70 14.30
CA ASN A 424 -6.43 8.60 13.43
C ASN A 424 -6.36 7.32 12.59
N SER A 425 -7.49 6.65 12.36
CA SER A 425 -7.54 5.51 11.45
C SER A 425 -7.46 5.99 10.01
N LEU A 426 -6.80 5.19 9.18
CA LEU A 426 -6.67 5.38 7.76
C LEU A 426 -7.17 4.13 7.05
N VAL A 427 -8.11 4.27 6.11
CA VAL A 427 -8.55 3.19 5.23
C VAL A 427 -8.12 3.51 3.80
N VAL A 428 -7.30 2.64 3.20
CA VAL A 428 -6.79 2.82 1.84
C VAL A 428 -7.22 1.67 0.93
N PHE A 429 -7.70 2.00 -0.25
CA PHE A 429 -8.08 1.02 -1.27
C PHE A 429 -7.81 1.55 -2.67
N SER A 430 -7.57 0.65 -3.62
CA SER A 430 -7.24 1.03 -5.00
C SER A 430 -8.46 1.53 -5.77
N LEU A 431 -8.23 2.23 -6.89
CA LEU A 431 -9.32 2.56 -7.82
C LEU A 431 -10.03 1.31 -8.37
N ASP A 432 -9.29 0.20 -8.57
CA ASP A 432 -9.89 -1.07 -8.99
C ASP A 432 -10.82 -1.65 -7.90
N THR A 433 -10.38 -1.63 -6.65
CA THR A 433 -11.21 -2.00 -5.49
C THR A 433 -12.47 -1.13 -5.45
N ASN A 434 -12.34 0.19 -5.66
CA ASN A 434 -13.50 1.08 -5.73
C ASN A 434 -14.48 0.73 -6.87
N ARG A 435 -14.02 0.16 -7.98
CA ARG A 435 -14.90 -0.34 -9.06
C ARG A 435 -15.67 -1.59 -8.64
N ARG A 436 -15.07 -2.46 -7.83
CA ARG A 436 -15.66 -3.74 -7.43
C ARG A 436 -16.54 -3.64 -6.19
N PHE A 437 -16.32 -2.63 -5.35
CA PHE A 437 -17.01 -2.48 -4.07
C PHE A 437 -17.77 -1.16 -3.96
N ARG A 438 -18.81 -1.18 -3.13
CA ARG A 438 -19.54 0.00 -2.66
C ARG A 438 -19.46 0.03 -1.14
N HIS A 439 -19.40 1.22 -0.57
CA HIS A 439 -19.24 1.44 0.84
C HIS A 439 -20.20 2.52 1.36
N LYS A 440 -20.34 2.60 2.69
CA LYS A 440 -21.06 3.66 3.38
C LYS A 440 -20.47 3.85 4.79
N VAL A 441 -20.47 5.08 5.27
CA VAL A 441 -20.15 5.42 6.66
C VAL A 441 -21.44 5.42 7.48
N VAL A 442 -21.45 4.72 8.59
CA VAL A 442 -22.59 4.69 9.52
C VAL A 442 -22.14 4.92 10.95
N LEU A 443 -23.04 5.50 11.76
CA LEU A 443 -22.93 5.57 13.21
C LEU A 443 -24.04 4.70 13.81
N ASP A 444 -23.67 3.68 14.58
CA ASP A 444 -24.64 2.85 15.28
C ASP A 444 -25.25 3.66 16.43
N VAL A 445 -26.56 3.89 16.38
CA VAL A 445 -27.28 4.54 17.47
C VAL A 445 -27.46 3.49 18.56
N ALA A 446 -26.89 3.71 19.74
CA ALA A 446 -27.16 2.86 20.89
C ALA A 446 -28.68 2.83 21.12
N THR A 447 -29.30 1.66 20.94
CA THR A 447 -30.68 1.44 21.38
C THR A 447 -30.67 1.61 22.89
N ALA A 448 -31.41 2.61 23.40
CA ALA A 448 -31.57 2.81 24.83
C ALA A 448 -32.10 1.51 25.45
N ALA A 449 -31.26 0.81 26.21
CA ALA A 449 -31.72 -0.29 27.04
C ALA A 449 -32.78 0.24 28.02
N PRO A 450 -33.88 -0.49 28.28
CA PRO A 450 -34.89 -0.05 29.22
C PRO A 450 -34.23 0.15 30.58
N THR A 451 -34.39 1.36 31.12
CA THR A 451 -33.82 1.75 32.41
C THR A 451 -34.41 0.87 33.50
N ILE A 452 -33.70 -0.19 33.90
CA ILE A 452 -33.99 -0.88 35.15
C ILE A 452 -33.60 0.10 36.26
N ARG A 453 -34.59 0.78 36.84
CA ARG A 453 -34.44 1.53 38.08
C ARG A 453 -34.14 0.54 39.20
N ALA A 454 -32.87 0.24 39.42
CA ALA A 454 -32.43 -0.34 40.69
C ALA A 454 -32.41 0.79 41.73
N SER A 455 -33.50 0.93 42.48
CA SER A 455 -33.51 1.73 43.71
C SER A 455 -32.62 1.05 44.73
N ASN A 456 -31.48 1.67 45.06
CA ASN A 456 -30.62 1.25 46.17
C ASN A 456 -30.91 2.17 47.38
N PRO A 457 -31.68 1.74 48.39
CA PRO A 457 -32.03 2.56 49.54
C PRO A 457 -30.91 2.44 50.57
N GLY A 458 -29.89 3.30 50.47
CA GLY A 458 -28.80 3.27 51.46
C GLY A 458 -27.71 4.34 51.36
N ALA A 459 -27.64 5.11 50.27
CA ALA A 459 -26.64 6.18 50.16
C ALA A 459 -27.11 7.46 50.85
N THR A 460 -26.35 7.92 51.85
CA THR A 460 -26.59 9.22 52.51
C THR A 460 -26.33 10.38 51.53
N LYS A 461 -27.07 11.48 51.67
CA LYS A 461 -27.01 12.66 50.77
C LYS A 461 -25.58 13.17 50.55
N LYS A 462 -24.73 13.10 51.58
CA LYS A 462 -23.32 13.50 51.56
C LYS A 462 -22.41 12.57 50.72
N GLN A 463 -22.78 11.31 50.55
CA GLN A 463 -22.07 10.34 49.69
C GLN A 463 -22.47 10.46 48.22
N LYS A 464 -23.70 10.91 47.92
CA LYS A 464 -24.12 11.25 46.55
C LYS A 464 -23.41 12.50 46.03
N GLU A 465 -23.36 13.56 46.84
CA GLU A 465 -22.73 14.84 46.47
C GLU A 465 -21.20 14.70 46.26
N ALA A 466 -20.52 13.83 47.02
CA ALA A 466 -19.09 13.57 46.84
C ALA A 466 -18.75 12.69 45.62
N MET A 467 -19.71 11.90 45.12
CA MET A 467 -19.53 11.05 43.94
C MET A 467 -19.86 11.81 42.65
N GLU A 468 -20.84 12.71 42.67
CA GLU A 468 -21.15 13.61 41.55
C GLU A 468 -20.04 14.66 41.33
N ALA A 469 -19.38 15.13 42.39
CA ALA A 469 -18.26 16.08 42.28
C ALA A 469 -16.96 15.49 41.67
N LYS A 470 -16.84 14.17 41.57
CA LYS A 470 -15.69 13.49 40.92
C LYS A 470 -15.95 13.04 39.47
N MET A 471 -17.16 13.24 38.95
CA MET A 471 -17.58 12.86 37.58
C MET A 471 -18.13 14.04 36.77
N ALA A 472 -17.89 15.28 37.19
CA ALA A 472 -18.21 16.44 36.35
C ALA A 472 -17.31 16.44 35.10
N PRO A 473 -17.85 16.29 33.88
CA PRO A 473 -17.04 16.46 32.68
C PRO A 473 -16.62 17.93 32.58
N ALA A 474 -15.37 18.17 32.19
CA ALA A 474 -14.82 19.53 32.05
C ALA A 474 -15.54 20.38 30.98
N ASP A 475 -16.36 19.76 30.11
CA ASP A 475 -17.02 20.41 28.98
C ASP A 475 -18.52 20.04 28.89
N ALA A 476 -19.30 20.52 29.85
CA ALA A 476 -20.74 20.64 29.65
C ALA A 476 -21.05 21.96 28.94
N ASP A 477 -21.83 21.93 27.86
CA ASP A 477 -22.43 23.16 27.30
C ASP A 477 -23.26 23.87 28.39
N ALA A 478 -23.55 25.16 28.22
CA ALA A 478 -24.35 26.00 29.13
C ALA A 478 -25.74 25.40 29.50
N THR A 479 -26.13 24.32 28.83
CA THR A 479 -27.37 23.54 29.03
C THR A 479 -27.20 22.25 29.84
N GLY A 480 -25.98 21.87 30.24
CA GLY A 480 -25.69 20.65 31.00
C GLY A 480 -25.73 19.35 30.18
N GLN A 481 -25.80 19.43 28.85
CA GLN A 481 -25.68 18.27 27.97
C GLN A 481 -24.20 17.96 27.68
N PRO A 482 -23.83 16.67 27.54
CA PRO A 482 -22.49 16.31 27.08
C PRO A 482 -22.26 16.96 25.70
N SER A 483 -21.10 17.62 25.55
CA SER A 483 -20.71 18.23 24.28
C SER A 483 -20.77 17.20 23.15
N GLU A 484 -21.27 17.63 21.99
CA GLU A 484 -21.35 16.75 20.83
C GLU A 484 -19.95 16.38 20.33
N ASN A 485 -19.66 15.08 20.24
CA ASN A 485 -18.38 14.59 19.74
C ASN A 485 -18.44 14.35 18.22
N GLU A 486 -18.02 15.36 17.47
CA GLU A 486 -18.01 15.34 16.01
C GLU A 486 -16.94 14.40 15.43
N TRP A 487 -17.24 13.85 14.27
CA TRP A 487 -16.32 13.05 13.46
C TRP A 487 -15.92 13.84 12.22
N LEU A 488 -14.63 13.82 11.88
CA LEU A 488 -14.10 14.42 10.67
C LEU A 488 -13.43 13.36 9.81
N GLY A 489 -13.88 13.25 8.57
CA GLY A 489 -13.32 12.39 7.54
C GLY A 489 -12.64 13.22 6.45
N VAL A 490 -11.46 12.79 6.00
CA VAL A 490 -10.79 13.38 4.83
C VAL A 490 -10.52 12.28 3.82
N THR A 491 -11.16 12.36 2.65
CA THR A 491 -11.00 11.39 1.57
C THR A 491 -10.07 11.95 0.50
N PHE A 492 -8.81 11.54 0.54
CA PHE A 492 -7.77 11.93 -0.41
C PHE A 492 -7.80 11.09 -1.68
N ARG A 493 -7.58 11.76 -2.83
CA ARG A 493 -7.59 11.12 -4.16
C ARG A 493 -6.59 11.79 -5.11
N THR A 494 -6.38 11.17 -6.25
CA THR A 494 -5.56 11.71 -7.34
C THR A 494 -6.41 11.83 -8.61
N SER A 495 -6.68 13.06 -9.01
CA SER A 495 -7.38 13.38 -10.25
C SER A 495 -6.44 13.37 -11.44
N LYS A 496 -6.93 12.84 -12.57
CA LYS A 496 -6.33 12.99 -13.91
C LYS A 496 -6.90 14.17 -14.70
N THR A 497 -8.03 14.72 -14.25
CA THR A 497 -8.74 15.78 -14.97
C THR A 497 -8.38 17.13 -14.37
N PHE A 498 -7.94 18.04 -15.22
CA PHE A 498 -7.57 19.39 -14.84
C PHE A 498 -8.37 20.42 -15.64
N VAL A 499 -8.66 21.55 -15.00
CA VAL A 499 -9.27 22.71 -15.62
C VAL A 499 -8.40 23.94 -15.42
N VAL A 500 -8.34 24.77 -16.45
CA VAL A 500 -7.72 26.10 -16.43
C VAL A 500 -8.84 27.13 -16.55
N THR A 501 -8.70 28.23 -15.83
CA THR A 501 -9.61 29.37 -15.98
C THR A 501 -8.99 30.35 -16.96
N THR A 502 -9.74 30.69 -18.01
CA THR A 502 -9.35 31.67 -19.04
C THR A 502 -9.52 33.10 -18.53
N ASP A 503 -8.98 34.08 -19.27
CA ASP A 503 -9.04 35.51 -18.89
C ASP A 503 -10.48 36.06 -18.78
N ASP A 504 -11.43 35.45 -19.47
CA ASP A 504 -12.86 35.74 -19.40
C ASP A 504 -13.59 34.97 -18.28
N GLY A 505 -12.84 34.27 -17.41
CA GLY A 505 -13.35 33.59 -16.22
C GLY A 505 -14.01 32.24 -16.47
N GLN A 506 -13.90 31.67 -17.68
CA GLN A 506 -14.48 30.38 -18.03
C GLN A 506 -13.54 29.22 -17.66
N ALA A 507 -14.10 28.11 -17.20
CA ALA A 507 -13.33 26.90 -16.92
C ALA A 507 -13.21 26.04 -18.19
N HIS A 508 -11.98 25.70 -18.58
CA HIS A 508 -11.68 24.87 -19.74
C HIS A 508 -10.83 23.67 -19.35
N PHE A 509 -11.09 22.52 -19.95
CA PHE A 509 -10.16 21.39 -19.91
C PHE A 509 -8.86 21.73 -20.65
N LEU A 510 -7.82 20.94 -20.42
CA LEU A 510 -6.50 21.11 -21.06
C LEU A 510 -6.53 21.05 -22.60
N ASP A 511 -7.54 20.41 -23.18
CA ASP A 511 -7.74 20.37 -24.65
C ASP A 511 -8.50 21.58 -25.20
N GLY A 512 -8.78 22.58 -24.36
CA GLY A 512 -9.50 23.80 -24.72
C GLY A 512 -11.02 23.67 -24.69
N THR A 513 -11.58 22.48 -24.45
CA THR A 513 -13.03 22.30 -24.33
C THR A 513 -13.56 22.99 -23.08
N ALA A 514 -14.64 23.76 -23.19
CA ALA A 514 -15.27 24.39 -22.03
C ALA A 514 -15.92 23.34 -21.10
N LEU A 515 -15.72 23.50 -19.79
CA LEU A 515 -16.50 22.82 -18.75
C LEU A 515 -17.72 23.70 -18.44
N THR A 516 -18.92 23.14 -18.52
CA THR A 516 -20.18 23.89 -18.32
C THR A 516 -21.05 23.32 -17.20
N MET A 517 -21.99 24.13 -16.70
CA MET A 517 -23.04 23.62 -15.82
C MET A 517 -24.00 22.71 -16.59
N ALA A 518 -24.34 21.57 -16.00
CA ALA A 518 -25.26 20.61 -16.59
C ALA A 518 -26.70 21.17 -16.69
N HIS A 519 -27.25 21.18 -17.91
CA HIS A 519 -28.68 21.41 -18.13
C HIS A 519 -29.51 20.17 -17.74
N ASP A 520 -30.83 20.29 -17.75
CA ASP A 520 -31.75 19.29 -17.19
C ASP A 520 -31.56 17.86 -17.71
N GLU A 521 -31.34 17.70 -19.01
CA GLU A 521 -31.09 16.40 -19.63
C GLU A 521 -29.71 15.83 -19.23
N GLN A 522 -28.66 16.66 -19.27
CA GLN A 522 -27.32 16.29 -18.81
C GLN A 522 -27.31 15.91 -17.32
N ARG A 523 -28.12 16.57 -16.47
CA ARG A 523 -28.27 16.18 -15.06
C ARG A 523 -28.88 14.79 -14.93
N LYS A 524 -29.92 14.48 -15.70
CA LYS A 524 -30.55 13.14 -15.72
C LYS A 524 -29.57 12.08 -16.21
N GLU A 525 -28.82 12.39 -17.27
CA GLU A 525 -27.76 11.53 -17.80
C GLU A 525 -26.68 11.27 -16.73
N PHE A 526 -26.17 12.32 -16.08
CA PHE A 526 -25.15 12.21 -15.04
C PHE A 526 -25.58 11.28 -13.91
N TYR A 527 -26.81 11.43 -13.39
CA TYR A 527 -27.33 10.55 -12.35
C TYR A 527 -27.53 9.10 -12.84
N THR A 528 -27.91 8.93 -14.11
CA THR A 528 -28.02 7.60 -14.73
C THR A 528 -26.66 6.92 -14.81
N LEU A 529 -25.64 7.63 -15.31
CA LEU A 529 -24.26 7.14 -15.36
C LEU A 529 -23.73 6.82 -13.97
N ARG A 530 -24.04 7.66 -12.98
CA ARG A 530 -23.65 7.43 -11.60
C ARG A 530 -24.33 6.21 -10.98
N ALA A 531 -25.61 5.97 -11.29
CA ALA A 531 -26.32 4.77 -10.87
C ALA A 531 -25.70 3.51 -11.48
N ARG A 532 -25.34 3.57 -12.77
CA ARG A 532 -24.62 2.49 -13.47
C ARG A 532 -23.26 2.23 -12.86
N GLU A 533 -22.45 3.25 -12.59
CA GLU A 533 -21.16 3.10 -11.91
C GLU A 533 -21.31 2.37 -10.56
N ASN A 534 -22.34 2.69 -9.77
CA ASN A 534 -22.57 2.04 -8.48
C ASN A 534 -23.03 0.58 -8.60
N ALA A 535 -23.52 0.14 -9.76
CA ALA A 535 -24.07 -1.19 -9.98
C ALA A 535 -23.13 -2.10 -10.80
N GLU A 536 -22.48 -1.56 -11.82
CA GLU A 536 -21.66 -2.26 -12.80
C GLU A 536 -20.18 -2.29 -12.36
N VAL A 537 -19.50 -3.43 -12.55
CA VAL A 537 -18.06 -3.56 -12.26
C VAL A 537 -17.20 -3.00 -13.42
N PRO A 538 -17.38 -3.43 -14.69
CA PRO A 538 -16.70 -2.80 -15.81
C PRO A 538 -17.47 -1.57 -16.27
N PHE A 539 -17.48 -0.50 -15.46
CA PHE A 539 -18.07 0.77 -15.85
C PHE A 539 -17.01 1.77 -16.31
N VAL A 540 -17.21 2.35 -17.49
CA VAL A 540 -16.37 3.42 -18.04
C VAL A 540 -17.28 4.59 -18.36
N TYR A 541 -16.91 5.77 -17.85
CA TYR A 541 -17.63 6.99 -18.16
C TYR A 541 -17.41 7.40 -19.62
N PRO A 542 -18.44 7.86 -20.34
CA PRO A 542 -18.23 8.66 -21.54
C PRO A 542 -17.53 9.98 -21.17
N ARG A 543 -16.93 10.64 -22.16
CA ARG A 543 -16.37 11.97 -21.96
C ARG A 543 -17.49 12.96 -21.64
N LEU A 544 -17.52 13.46 -20.41
CA LEU A 544 -18.46 14.48 -19.97
C LEU A 544 -17.77 15.84 -19.90
N THR A 545 -18.34 16.83 -20.58
CA THR A 545 -17.83 18.22 -20.60
C THR A 545 -18.64 19.15 -19.69
N TYR A 546 -19.39 18.57 -18.75
CA TYR A 546 -20.26 19.31 -17.83
C TYR A 546 -20.12 18.82 -16.40
N THR A 547 -20.59 19.63 -15.45
CA THR A 547 -20.60 19.36 -14.01
C THR A 547 -21.96 19.66 -13.37
N LEU A 548 -22.22 19.05 -12.21
CA LEU A 548 -23.35 19.37 -11.34
C LEU A 548 -23.04 20.46 -10.31
N SER A 549 -21.76 20.82 -10.14
CA SER A 549 -21.26 21.64 -9.05
C SER A 549 -20.71 22.96 -9.57
N GLU A 550 -21.24 24.08 -9.08
CA GLU A 550 -20.75 25.42 -9.46
C GLU A 550 -19.30 25.62 -9.01
N SER A 551 -18.90 25.00 -7.90
CA SER A 551 -17.52 24.95 -7.40
C SER A 551 -16.50 24.53 -8.46
N ASP A 552 -16.84 23.61 -9.38
CA ASP A 552 -15.89 23.07 -10.37
C ASP A 552 -15.57 24.08 -11.49
N LEU A 553 -16.37 25.14 -11.60
CA LEU A 553 -16.21 26.22 -12.57
C LEU A 553 -15.43 27.42 -12.02
N MET A 554 -15.12 27.41 -10.72
CA MET A 554 -14.50 28.54 -10.02
C MET A 554 -13.01 28.30 -9.78
N LEU A 555 -12.24 29.39 -9.74
CA LEU A 555 -10.85 29.33 -9.31
C LEU A 555 -10.78 28.91 -7.84
N PRO A 556 -9.82 28.03 -7.48
CA PRO A 556 -9.65 27.64 -6.10
C PRO A 556 -9.15 28.81 -5.25
N VAL A 557 -9.62 28.90 -4.01
CA VAL A 557 -9.26 29.97 -3.06
C VAL A 557 -8.31 29.45 -2.00
N SER A 558 -7.37 30.29 -1.54
CA SER A 558 -6.48 29.95 -0.42
C SER A 558 -7.21 29.98 0.92
#